data_AF-A0A3N0YQT5-F1
#
_entry.id   AF-A0A3N0YQT5-F1
#
_cell.length_a   1.000
_cell.length_b   1.000
_cell.length_c   1.000
_cell.angle_alpha   90.00
_cell.angle_beta   90.00
_cell.angle_gamma   90.00
#
_symmetry.space_group_name_H-M   'P 1'
#
loop_
_entity.id
_entity.type
_entity.pdbx_description
1 polymer ?
#
loop_
_entity_poly.entity_id
_entity_poly.type
_entity_poly.pdbx_seq_one_letter_code
_entity_poly.pdbx_strand_id
1 'polypeptide(L)'
;MHREDGQTTDVYENDGVIKGKIGKEITNAMQEAPEQLQRVWCCCVFFCYLQPQCWPSCFTLCHAQERQLTNNTNLTEERIQLQISNTDLIKEKDQLQTRNNNITKEKVQLQTKNINLTRQRDQLQLRNTDLTRTRDQLQIRNIELTNERDGLSSNNLVLIKQRDQLNKEKNELLKCLSEKDGWTYYKSNLYLLSSEMMSWTESRRYCTERGADLFIINNREEQNFAIWKMSAGVRVWIGLNDIDVKNMWKWVDGSTLTSSFWASDEPTGQRRENCALTHGSGWADYPCNDYFQCICEKRILN
;
A
#
# COMPACT_ATOMS: atom_id res chain seq x y z
N MET A 1 -2.30 123.67 -12.26
CA MET A 1 -3.73 123.88 -12.57
C MET A 1 -4.44 123.94 -11.23
N HIS A 2 -4.97 125.11 -10.86
CA HIS A 2 -5.43 125.50 -9.52
C HIS A 2 -4.40 125.54 -8.37
N ARG A 3 -4.53 126.60 -7.56
CA ARG A 3 -3.63 127.29 -6.60
C ARG A 3 -4.51 128.41 -5.96
N GLU A 4 -4.30 128.99 -4.77
CA GLU A 4 -3.23 128.88 -3.75
C GLU A 4 -3.70 129.42 -2.36
N ASP A 5 -2.76 129.54 -1.40
CA ASP A 5 -2.86 130.11 -0.02
C ASP A 5 -3.66 129.27 1.01
N GLY A 6 -3.33 129.12 2.32
CA GLY A 6 -2.21 129.51 3.22
C GLY A 6 -2.52 128.97 4.65
N GLN A 7 -1.67 129.00 5.69
CA GLN A 7 -0.26 129.42 5.89
C GLN A 7 0.34 128.77 7.19
N THR A 8 1.55 129.20 7.58
CA THR A 8 2.41 128.95 8.79
C THR A 8 1.76 129.08 10.19
N THR A 9 2.29 128.58 11.33
CA THR A 9 3.67 128.69 11.91
C THR A 9 4.08 127.61 12.94
N ASP A 10 5.40 127.39 13.12
CA ASP A 10 6.09 126.65 14.21
C ASP A 10 5.93 127.33 15.62
N VAL A 11 6.27 126.77 16.79
CA VAL A 11 7.64 126.45 17.32
C VAL A 11 7.63 125.60 18.63
N TYR A 12 8.39 124.48 18.63
CA TYR A 12 9.22 123.81 19.68
C TYR A 12 8.77 123.61 21.16
N GLU A 13 8.84 122.35 21.65
CA GLU A 13 9.77 121.86 22.73
C GLU A 13 9.51 120.39 23.17
N ASN A 14 10.55 119.51 23.16
CA ASN A 14 10.92 118.48 24.18
C ASN A 14 11.77 117.32 23.61
N ASP A 15 13.10 117.38 23.79
CA ASP A 15 14.05 116.36 23.29
C ASP A 15 14.74 115.53 24.41
N GLY A 16 14.43 115.82 25.67
CA GLY A 16 15.11 115.23 26.85
C GLY A 16 14.61 113.85 27.28
N VAL A 17 13.30 113.59 27.13
CA VAL A 17 12.64 112.38 27.69
C VAL A 17 12.96 111.11 26.89
N ILE A 18 13.26 111.25 25.59
CA ILE A 18 13.43 110.14 24.66
C ILE A 18 14.75 109.37 24.93
N LYS A 19 15.83 110.08 25.29
CA LYS A 19 17.17 109.47 25.48
C LYS A 19 17.24 108.49 26.66
N GLY A 20 16.44 108.70 27.70
CA GLY A 20 16.46 107.88 28.92
C GLY A 20 15.83 106.49 28.80
N LYS A 21 14.85 106.29 27.89
CA LYS A 21 14.24 104.98 27.64
C LYS A 21 15.13 104.08 26.78
N ILE A 22 15.63 104.62 25.67
CA ILE A 22 16.47 103.90 24.70
C ILE A 22 17.70 103.28 25.41
N GLY A 23 18.37 104.04 26.28
CA GLY A 23 19.54 103.55 27.02
C GLY A 23 19.26 102.38 27.97
N LYS A 24 18.01 102.10 28.36
CA LYS A 24 17.65 101.00 29.25
C LYS A 24 17.23 99.73 28.50
N GLU A 25 16.63 99.91 27.31
CA GLU A 25 16.27 98.81 26.41
C GLU A 25 17.52 98.16 25.78
N ILE A 26 18.53 98.98 25.43
CA ILE A 26 19.83 98.50 24.90
C ILE A 26 20.55 97.59 25.91
N THR A 27 20.61 97.96 27.19
CA THR A 27 21.33 97.18 28.21
C THR A 27 20.70 95.81 28.45
N ASN A 28 19.37 95.72 28.40
CA ASN A 28 18.67 94.44 28.54
C ASN A 28 18.93 93.53 27.33
N ALA A 29 18.89 94.09 26.11
CA ALA A 29 19.21 93.35 24.88
C ALA A 29 20.64 92.79 24.86
N MET A 30 21.60 93.47 25.51
CA MET A 30 22.98 92.98 25.63
C MET A 30 23.11 91.73 26.52
N GLN A 31 22.27 91.56 27.54
CA GLN A 31 22.41 90.43 28.49
C GLN A 31 21.93 89.08 27.93
N GLU A 32 21.08 89.08 26.91
CA GLU A 32 20.53 87.86 26.29
C GLU A 32 21.27 87.44 25.00
N ALA A 33 22.20 88.27 24.52
CA ALA A 33 22.95 88.02 23.29
C ALA A 33 24.14 87.04 23.48
N PRO A 34 24.46 86.18 22.50
CA PRO A 34 25.67 85.35 22.49
C PRO A 34 26.97 86.16 22.72
N GLU A 35 27.93 85.57 23.41
CA GLU A 35 29.16 86.24 23.89
C GLU A 35 29.98 86.94 22.77
N GLN A 36 29.93 86.42 21.55
CA GLN A 36 30.56 87.02 20.36
C GLN A 36 29.88 88.34 19.93
N LEU A 37 28.54 88.40 20.01
CA LEU A 37 27.74 89.58 19.70
C LEU A 37 27.89 90.63 20.81
N GLN A 38 27.94 90.20 22.08
CA GLN A 38 28.29 91.07 23.22
C GLN A 38 29.66 91.74 23.04
N ARG A 39 30.69 91.00 22.61
CA ARG A 39 32.03 91.55 22.34
C ARG A 39 32.01 92.59 21.21
N VAL A 40 31.27 92.36 20.13
CA VAL A 40 31.11 93.35 19.04
C VAL A 40 30.42 94.62 19.55
N TRP A 41 29.29 94.50 20.24
CA TRP A 41 28.59 95.65 20.82
C TRP A 41 29.47 96.45 21.79
N CYS A 42 30.20 95.78 22.68
CA CYS A 42 31.16 96.41 23.59
C CYS A 42 32.27 97.18 22.84
N CYS A 43 32.86 96.60 21.78
CA CYS A 43 33.88 97.30 20.98
C CYS A 43 33.30 98.54 20.30
N CYS A 44 32.08 98.46 19.74
CA CYS A 44 31.43 99.60 19.08
C CYS A 44 31.09 100.71 20.08
N VAL A 45 30.56 100.39 21.27
CA VAL A 45 30.28 101.38 22.33
C VAL A 45 31.57 102.06 22.81
N PHE A 46 32.66 101.31 22.97
CA PHE A 46 33.94 101.84 23.46
C PHE A 46 34.63 102.76 22.44
N PHE A 47 34.64 102.40 21.15
CA PHE A 47 35.19 103.26 20.09
C PHE A 47 34.32 104.52 19.86
N CYS A 48 32.99 104.40 19.93
CA CYS A 48 32.08 105.52 19.76
C CYS A 48 32.17 106.58 20.87
N TYR A 49 32.64 106.22 22.07
CA TYR A 49 32.82 107.15 23.18
C TYR A 49 34.04 108.08 23.03
N LEU A 50 35.01 107.72 22.18
CA LEU A 50 36.29 108.42 22.03
C LEU A 50 36.35 109.38 20.83
N GLN A 51 35.52 109.18 19.79
CA GLN A 51 35.41 110.11 18.65
C GLN A 51 33.97 110.19 18.09
N PRO A 52 33.17 111.22 18.46
CA PRO A 52 31.79 111.38 18.01
C PRO A 52 31.61 111.49 16.49
N GLN A 53 32.62 111.99 15.77
CA GLN A 53 32.57 112.22 14.32
C GLN A 53 32.47 110.91 13.50
N CYS A 54 32.94 109.79 14.06
CA CYS A 54 33.03 108.51 13.36
C CYS A 54 31.79 107.62 13.57
N TRP A 55 30.80 108.10 14.32
CA TRP A 55 29.66 107.32 14.80
C TRP A 55 28.86 106.59 13.69
N PRO A 56 28.48 107.23 12.56
CA PRO A 56 27.71 106.54 11.51
C PRO A 56 28.49 105.43 10.81
N SER A 57 29.80 105.61 10.60
CA SER A 57 30.69 104.62 9.98
C SER A 57 30.96 103.45 10.94
N CYS A 58 31.19 103.74 12.22
CA CYS A 58 31.38 102.71 13.23
C CYS A 58 30.10 101.89 13.46
N PHE A 59 28.93 102.54 13.48
CA PHE A 59 27.62 101.89 13.62
C PHE A 59 27.26 101.00 12.43
N THR A 60 27.50 101.47 11.20
CA THR A 60 27.27 100.66 9.98
C THR A 60 28.23 99.47 9.87
N LEU A 61 29.51 99.63 10.24
CA LEU A 61 30.45 98.51 10.37
C LEU A 61 30.01 97.52 11.47
N CYS A 62 29.55 98.01 12.62
CA CYS A 62 29.05 97.18 13.71
C CYS A 62 27.89 96.29 13.27
N HIS A 63 26.84 96.88 12.67
CA HIS A 63 25.69 96.13 12.15
C HIS A 63 25.99 95.28 10.91
N ALA A 64 27.08 95.55 10.17
CA ALA A 64 27.54 94.67 9.11
C ALA A 64 28.24 93.42 9.69
N GLN A 65 29.08 93.60 10.72
CA GLN A 65 29.77 92.51 11.40
C GLN A 65 28.83 91.66 12.24
N GLU A 66 27.82 92.28 12.87
CA GLU A 66 26.71 91.60 13.54
C GLU A 66 25.93 90.69 12.56
N ARG A 67 25.54 91.21 11.39
CA ARG A 67 24.89 90.41 10.34
C ARG A 67 25.77 89.29 9.81
N GLN A 68 27.08 89.49 9.70
CA GLN A 68 28.02 88.41 9.34
C GLN A 68 28.11 87.34 10.43
N LEU A 69 28.12 87.71 11.71
CA LEU A 69 28.09 86.77 12.84
C LEU A 69 26.82 85.91 12.81
N THR A 70 25.63 86.53 12.67
CA THR A 70 24.35 85.81 12.58
C THR A 70 24.27 84.89 11.35
N ASN A 71 24.79 85.33 10.20
CA ASN A 71 24.85 84.46 9.01
C ASN A 71 25.80 83.27 9.24
N ASN A 72 26.94 83.49 9.91
CA ASN A 72 27.89 82.41 10.22
C ASN A 72 27.35 81.41 11.25
N THR A 73 26.55 81.86 12.24
CA THR A 73 25.87 80.94 13.18
C THR A 73 24.82 80.11 12.45
N ASN A 74 23.96 80.74 11.62
CA ASN A 74 22.94 80.02 10.85
C ASN A 74 23.54 78.96 9.91
N LEU A 75 24.61 79.29 9.19
CA LEU A 75 25.36 78.34 8.35
C LEU A 75 26.04 77.21 9.16
N THR A 76 26.38 77.48 10.42
CA THR A 76 26.93 76.46 11.33
C THR A 76 25.83 75.53 11.83
N GLU A 77 24.65 76.05 12.14
CA GLU A 77 23.47 75.25 12.50
C GLU A 77 23.01 74.36 11.34
N GLU A 78 22.89 74.91 10.12
CA GLU A 78 22.61 74.13 8.90
C GLU A 78 23.63 73.00 8.69
N ARG A 79 24.93 73.30 8.85
CA ARG A 79 26.00 72.27 8.78
C ARG A 79 25.80 71.18 9.83
N ILE A 80 25.46 71.52 11.07
CA ILE A 80 25.22 70.55 12.14
C ILE A 80 24.01 69.67 11.81
N GLN A 81 22.90 70.24 11.33
CA GLN A 81 21.71 69.47 10.92
C GLN A 81 22.02 68.52 9.76
N LEU A 82 22.79 68.97 8.75
CA LEU A 82 23.25 68.12 7.66
C LEU A 82 24.17 66.99 8.15
N GLN A 83 25.05 67.24 9.13
CA GLN A 83 25.88 66.19 9.71
C GLN A 83 25.07 65.16 10.50
N ILE A 84 24.05 65.59 11.26
CA ILE A 84 23.12 64.67 11.95
C ILE A 84 22.39 63.79 10.92
N SER A 85 21.76 64.40 9.92
CA SER A 85 21.04 63.70 8.86
C SER A 85 21.92 62.70 8.10
N ASN A 86 23.15 63.08 7.74
CA ASN A 86 24.10 62.18 7.10
C ASN A 86 24.52 61.01 8.01
N THR A 87 24.63 61.25 9.32
CA THR A 87 24.94 60.18 10.30
C THR A 87 23.79 59.19 10.43
N ASP A 88 22.54 59.65 10.37
CA ASP A 88 21.36 58.76 10.41
C ASP A 88 21.19 57.96 9.11
N LEU A 89 21.44 58.57 7.94
CA LEU A 89 21.48 57.87 6.66
C LEU A 89 22.55 56.76 6.63
N ILE A 90 23.71 56.96 7.29
CA ILE A 90 24.74 55.93 7.44
C ILE A 90 24.21 54.76 8.30
N LYS A 91 23.53 55.02 9.42
CA LYS A 91 22.92 53.96 10.25
C LYS A 91 21.88 53.16 9.47
N GLU A 92 21.03 53.83 8.68
CA GLU A 92 20.02 53.17 7.87
C GLU A 92 20.68 52.29 6.78
N LYS A 93 21.71 52.79 6.10
CA LYS A 93 22.50 52.03 5.13
C LYS A 93 23.10 50.77 5.76
N ASP A 94 23.70 50.85 6.95
CA ASP A 94 24.30 49.70 7.63
C ASP A 94 23.25 48.66 8.05
N GLN A 95 22.06 49.10 8.48
CA GLN A 95 20.93 48.21 8.73
C GLN A 95 20.44 47.51 7.45
N LEU A 96 20.28 48.24 6.35
CA LEU A 96 19.90 47.69 5.05
C LEU A 96 20.95 46.69 4.53
N GLN A 97 22.23 46.99 4.68
CA GLN A 97 23.34 46.12 4.29
C GLN A 97 23.34 44.82 5.14
N THR A 98 23.05 44.92 6.43
CA THR A 98 22.87 43.75 7.32
C THR A 98 21.68 42.89 6.90
N ARG A 99 20.52 43.50 6.61
CA ARG A 99 19.33 42.79 6.10
C ARG A 99 19.61 42.09 4.77
N ASN A 100 20.28 42.77 3.83
CA ASN A 100 20.64 42.21 2.52
C ASN A 100 21.59 41.00 2.65
N ASN A 101 22.55 41.06 3.56
CA ASN A 101 23.45 39.93 3.87
C ASN A 101 22.69 38.71 4.42
N ASN A 102 21.67 38.92 5.27
CA ASN A 102 20.84 37.83 5.80
C ASN A 102 19.95 37.21 4.73
N ILE A 103 19.25 38.04 3.93
CA ILE A 103 18.44 37.57 2.77
C ILE A 103 19.31 36.78 1.78
N THR A 104 20.56 37.20 1.56
CA THR A 104 21.49 36.47 0.69
C THR A 104 21.84 35.08 1.24
N LYS A 105 22.04 34.94 2.55
CA LYS A 105 22.26 33.62 3.20
C LYS A 105 21.04 32.71 3.06
N GLU A 106 19.84 33.22 3.33
CA GLU A 106 18.59 32.47 3.18
C GLU A 106 18.36 32.02 1.74
N LYS A 107 18.61 32.90 0.76
CA LYS A 107 18.53 32.60 -0.67
C LYS A 107 19.45 31.42 -1.05
N VAL A 108 20.70 31.42 -0.59
CA VAL A 108 21.65 30.33 -0.86
C VAL A 108 21.18 29.02 -0.21
N GLN A 109 20.68 29.05 1.03
CA GLN A 109 20.13 27.86 1.69
C GLN A 109 18.92 27.28 0.94
N LEU A 110 18.00 28.14 0.48
CA LEU A 110 16.84 27.74 -0.31
C LEU A 110 17.25 27.17 -1.68
N GLN A 111 18.25 27.76 -2.35
CA GLN A 111 18.81 27.24 -3.59
C GLN A 111 19.41 25.83 -3.38
N THR A 112 20.18 25.60 -2.32
CA THR A 112 20.72 24.28 -2.00
C THR A 112 19.61 23.25 -1.72
N LYS A 113 18.57 23.62 -0.97
CA LYS A 113 17.40 22.76 -0.75
C LYS A 113 16.69 22.42 -2.06
N ASN A 114 16.51 23.39 -2.95
CA ASN A 114 15.84 23.18 -4.24
C ASN A 114 16.63 22.23 -5.18
N ILE A 115 17.96 22.35 -5.20
CA ILE A 115 18.84 21.44 -5.96
C ILE A 115 18.72 19.99 -5.41
N ASN A 116 18.70 19.82 -4.09
CA ASN A 116 18.51 18.50 -3.47
C ASN A 116 17.14 17.89 -3.80
N LEU A 117 16.06 18.66 -3.69
CA LEU A 117 14.71 18.23 -4.04
C LEU A 117 14.59 17.86 -5.53
N THR A 118 15.23 18.63 -6.41
CA THR A 118 15.31 18.32 -7.85
C THR A 118 15.97 16.96 -8.07
N ARG A 119 17.13 16.71 -7.43
CA ARG A 119 17.83 15.43 -7.53
C ARG A 119 17.00 14.24 -7.02
N GLN A 120 16.26 14.42 -5.92
CA GLN A 120 15.38 13.38 -5.39
C GLN A 120 14.20 13.09 -6.33
N ARG A 121 13.57 14.14 -6.90
CA ARG A 121 12.51 14.01 -7.91
C ARG A 121 13.00 13.20 -9.11
N ASP A 122 14.18 13.52 -9.64
CA ASP A 122 14.72 12.89 -10.84
C ASP A 122 15.07 11.41 -10.58
N GLN A 123 15.59 11.09 -9.38
CA GLN A 123 15.79 9.70 -8.93
C GLN A 123 14.47 8.92 -8.83
N LEU A 124 13.42 9.54 -8.28
CA LEU A 124 12.09 8.92 -8.19
C LEU A 124 11.47 8.70 -9.58
N GLN A 125 11.65 9.65 -10.51
CA GLN A 125 11.21 9.49 -11.90
C GLN A 125 11.89 8.30 -12.57
N LEU A 126 13.22 8.17 -12.47
CA LEU A 126 13.96 7.02 -13.01
C LEU A 126 13.43 5.70 -12.44
N ARG A 127 13.30 5.60 -11.11
CA ARG A 127 12.74 4.40 -10.46
C ARG A 127 11.31 4.10 -10.91
N ASN A 128 10.48 5.12 -11.14
CA ASN A 128 9.12 4.92 -11.64
C ASN A 128 9.13 4.37 -13.07
N THR A 129 10.01 4.86 -13.97
CA THR A 129 10.13 4.31 -15.33
C THR A 129 10.63 2.86 -15.38
N ASP A 130 11.46 2.46 -14.43
CA ASP A 130 11.96 1.08 -14.30
C ASP A 130 10.86 0.12 -13.79
N LEU A 131 10.10 0.56 -12.78
CA LEU A 131 8.90 -0.14 -12.31
C LEU A 131 7.84 -0.25 -13.42
N THR A 132 7.67 0.79 -14.25
CA THR A 132 6.80 0.76 -15.43
C THR A 132 7.22 -0.35 -16.40
N ARG A 133 8.51 -0.43 -16.78
CA ARG A 133 9.02 -1.51 -17.66
C ARG A 133 8.82 -2.89 -17.06
N THR A 134 9.14 -3.05 -15.77
CA THR A 134 9.00 -4.34 -15.07
C THR A 134 7.54 -4.80 -15.06
N ARG A 135 6.60 -3.87 -14.79
CA ARG A 135 5.15 -4.14 -14.86
C ARG A 135 4.73 -4.59 -16.26
N ASP A 136 5.16 -3.90 -17.32
CA ASP A 136 4.80 -4.25 -18.70
C ASP A 136 5.37 -5.62 -19.11
N GLN A 137 6.60 -5.95 -18.71
CA GLN A 137 7.21 -7.28 -18.92
C GLN A 137 6.44 -8.40 -18.20
N LEU A 138 6.05 -8.18 -16.94
CA LEU A 138 5.24 -9.13 -16.18
C LEU A 138 3.84 -9.30 -16.77
N GLN A 139 3.25 -8.25 -17.34
CA GLN A 139 1.98 -8.34 -18.07
C GLN A 139 2.10 -9.24 -19.32
N ILE A 140 3.15 -9.08 -20.12
CA ILE A 140 3.43 -9.97 -21.27
C ILE A 140 3.59 -11.41 -20.81
N ARG A 141 4.41 -11.67 -19.78
CA ARG A 141 4.65 -13.03 -19.28
C ARG A 141 3.38 -13.70 -18.74
N ASN A 142 2.49 -12.94 -18.10
CA ASN A 142 1.19 -13.46 -17.64
C ASN A 142 0.26 -13.84 -18.81
N ILE A 143 0.31 -13.13 -19.94
CA ILE A 143 -0.45 -13.48 -21.16
C ILE A 143 0.11 -14.77 -21.77
N GLU A 144 1.44 -14.93 -21.88
CA GLU A 144 2.08 -16.17 -22.35
C GLU A 144 1.66 -17.38 -21.51
N LEU A 145 1.78 -17.29 -20.19
CA LEU A 145 1.41 -18.37 -19.26
C LEU A 145 -0.08 -18.71 -19.30
N THR A 146 -0.93 -17.70 -19.56
CA THR A 146 -2.38 -17.90 -19.78
C THR A 146 -2.63 -18.74 -21.03
N ASN A 147 -1.99 -18.40 -22.15
CA ASN A 147 -2.11 -19.14 -23.41
C ASN A 147 -1.58 -20.58 -23.28
N GLU A 148 -0.46 -20.77 -22.59
CA GLU A 148 0.12 -22.10 -22.31
C GLU A 148 -0.84 -22.97 -21.48
N ARG A 149 -1.39 -22.43 -20.39
CA ARG A 149 -2.40 -23.10 -19.55
C ARG A 149 -3.63 -23.52 -20.34
N ASP A 150 -4.15 -22.63 -21.19
CA ASP A 150 -5.39 -22.87 -21.93
C ASP A 150 -5.19 -23.89 -23.07
N GLY A 151 -3.99 -23.92 -23.67
CA GLY A 151 -3.55 -24.99 -24.57
C GLY A 151 -3.42 -26.36 -23.87
N LEU A 152 -2.77 -26.41 -22.70
CA LEU A 152 -2.66 -27.63 -21.89
C LEU A 152 -4.03 -28.15 -21.43
N SER A 153 -4.95 -27.26 -21.04
CA SER A 153 -6.33 -27.59 -20.70
C SER A 153 -7.06 -28.26 -21.88
N SER A 154 -6.89 -27.72 -23.09
CA SER A 154 -7.47 -28.28 -24.31
C SER A 154 -6.91 -29.66 -24.64
N ASN A 155 -5.59 -29.87 -24.48
CA ASN A 155 -4.94 -31.17 -24.67
C ASN A 155 -5.45 -32.22 -23.65
N ASN A 156 -5.61 -31.83 -22.38
CA ASN A 156 -6.16 -32.71 -21.35
C ASN A 156 -7.60 -33.16 -21.66
N LEU A 157 -8.44 -32.27 -22.22
CA LEU A 157 -9.79 -32.63 -22.66
C LEU A 157 -9.80 -33.66 -23.81
N VAL A 158 -8.80 -33.61 -24.72
CA VAL A 158 -8.64 -34.62 -25.78
C VAL A 158 -8.21 -35.97 -25.20
N LEU A 159 -7.22 -35.97 -24.29
CA LEU A 159 -6.73 -37.19 -23.63
C LEU A 159 -7.84 -37.88 -22.80
N ILE A 160 -8.67 -37.12 -22.10
CA ILE A 160 -9.84 -37.64 -21.37
C ILE A 160 -10.80 -38.36 -22.33
N LYS A 161 -11.15 -37.74 -23.47
CA LYS A 161 -12.03 -38.35 -24.48
C LYS A 161 -11.43 -39.63 -25.07
N GLN A 162 -10.12 -39.65 -25.34
CA GLN A 162 -9.42 -40.84 -25.84
C GLN A 162 -9.43 -41.98 -24.80
N ARG A 163 -9.12 -41.67 -23.53
CA ARG A 163 -9.20 -42.63 -22.41
C ARG A 163 -10.61 -43.23 -22.29
N ASP A 164 -11.64 -42.40 -22.36
CA ASP A 164 -13.02 -42.85 -22.18
C ASP A 164 -13.50 -43.70 -23.36
N GLN A 165 -13.08 -43.37 -24.59
CA GLN A 165 -13.31 -44.20 -25.78
C GLN A 165 -12.59 -45.55 -25.68
N LEU A 166 -11.30 -45.58 -25.29
CA LEU A 166 -10.54 -46.82 -25.10
C LEU A 166 -11.12 -47.69 -23.98
N ASN A 167 -11.59 -47.09 -22.89
CA ASN A 167 -12.29 -47.81 -21.82
C ASN A 167 -13.61 -48.42 -22.30
N LYS A 168 -14.36 -47.72 -23.17
CA LYS A 168 -15.57 -48.27 -23.79
C LYS A 168 -15.23 -49.45 -24.69
N GLU A 169 -14.25 -49.32 -25.59
CA GLU A 169 -13.80 -50.40 -26.48
C GLU A 169 -13.30 -51.62 -25.69
N LYS A 170 -12.51 -51.40 -24.65
CA LYS A 170 -12.07 -52.45 -23.72
C LYS A 170 -13.26 -53.18 -23.09
N ASN A 171 -14.28 -52.45 -22.62
CA ASN A 171 -15.46 -53.04 -21.98
C ASN A 171 -16.31 -53.87 -22.96
N GLU A 172 -16.51 -53.40 -24.19
CA GLU A 172 -17.24 -54.16 -25.22
C GLU A 172 -16.48 -55.42 -25.67
N LEU A 173 -15.16 -55.31 -25.88
CA LEU A 173 -14.31 -56.47 -26.17
C LEU A 173 -14.38 -57.49 -25.03
N LEU A 174 -14.25 -57.04 -23.78
CA LEU A 174 -14.22 -57.92 -22.62
C LEU A 174 -15.57 -58.63 -22.37
N LYS A 175 -16.68 -57.97 -22.66
CA LYS A 175 -18.02 -58.58 -22.70
C LYS A 175 -18.11 -59.65 -23.79
N CYS A 176 -17.62 -59.38 -25.00
CA CYS A 176 -17.59 -60.37 -26.08
C CYS A 176 -16.72 -61.60 -25.75
N LEU A 177 -15.57 -61.39 -25.09
CA LEU A 177 -14.76 -62.50 -24.59
C LEU A 177 -15.49 -63.30 -23.50
N SER A 178 -16.16 -62.63 -22.55
CA SER A 178 -16.85 -63.31 -21.46
C SER A 178 -17.98 -64.21 -21.97
N GLU A 179 -18.79 -63.70 -22.90
CA GLU A 179 -19.90 -64.43 -23.55
C GLU A 179 -19.45 -65.72 -24.27
N LYS A 180 -18.19 -65.78 -24.74
CA LYS A 180 -17.64 -66.96 -25.43
C LYS A 180 -17.28 -68.11 -24.50
N ASP A 181 -16.77 -67.79 -23.31
CA ASP A 181 -16.23 -68.77 -22.35
C ASP A 181 -17.19 -69.05 -21.18
N GLY A 182 -18.44 -68.59 -21.25
CA GLY A 182 -19.47 -68.76 -20.22
C GLY A 182 -19.32 -67.83 -19.00
N TRP A 183 -18.38 -66.88 -19.04
CA TRP A 183 -18.18 -65.89 -17.98
C TRP A 183 -19.13 -64.70 -18.16
N THR A 184 -19.57 -64.12 -17.04
CA THR A 184 -20.33 -62.89 -17.00
C THR A 184 -19.38 -61.74 -16.65
N TYR A 185 -19.19 -60.80 -17.58
CA TYR A 185 -18.51 -59.54 -17.28
C TYR A 185 -19.39 -58.61 -16.45
N TYR A 186 -18.87 -58.10 -15.33
CA TYR A 186 -19.50 -57.08 -14.52
C TYR A 186 -18.44 -56.27 -13.75
N LYS A 187 -18.56 -54.94 -13.76
CA LYS A 187 -17.70 -54.00 -13.00
C LYS A 187 -16.18 -54.34 -12.98
N SER A 188 -15.59 -54.53 -14.16
CA SER A 188 -14.15 -54.83 -14.32
C SER A 188 -13.70 -56.23 -13.88
N ASN A 189 -14.60 -57.11 -13.44
CA ASN A 189 -14.30 -58.50 -13.09
C ASN A 189 -15.13 -59.48 -13.94
N LEU A 190 -14.69 -60.74 -13.98
CA LEU A 190 -15.41 -61.85 -14.62
C LEU A 190 -15.97 -62.80 -13.55
N TYR A 191 -17.20 -63.23 -13.75
CA TYR A 191 -17.90 -64.14 -12.84
C TYR A 191 -18.38 -65.40 -13.55
N LEU A 192 -18.25 -66.57 -12.92
CA LEU A 192 -18.74 -67.85 -13.48
C LEU A 192 -19.60 -68.56 -12.45
N LEU A 193 -20.85 -68.88 -12.82
CA LEU A 193 -21.66 -69.83 -12.07
C LEU A 193 -21.28 -71.24 -12.51
N SER A 194 -20.98 -72.15 -11.58
CA SER A 194 -20.71 -73.54 -11.94
C SER A 194 -21.96 -74.23 -12.48
N SER A 195 -21.78 -75.06 -13.53
CA SER A 195 -22.84 -75.94 -14.04
C SER A 195 -23.11 -77.13 -13.11
N GLU A 196 -22.13 -77.49 -12.28
CA GLU A 196 -22.16 -78.64 -11.37
C GLU A 196 -22.35 -78.17 -9.92
N MET A 197 -22.99 -79.03 -9.11
CA MET A 197 -23.07 -78.87 -7.65
C MET A 197 -21.91 -79.62 -7.00
N MET A 198 -21.20 -78.97 -6.08
CA MET A 198 -19.97 -79.50 -5.48
C MET A 198 -19.91 -79.12 -3.99
N SER A 199 -19.04 -79.79 -3.22
CA SER A 199 -18.68 -79.32 -1.87
C SER A 199 -17.93 -77.99 -1.92
N TRP A 200 -17.93 -77.20 -0.85
CA TRP A 200 -17.30 -75.87 -0.84
C TRP A 200 -15.81 -75.93 -1.21
N THR A 201 -15.10 -76.95 -0.73
CA THR A 201 -13.68 -77.19 -1.03
C THR A 201 -13.46 -77.50 -2.51
N GLU A 202 -14.34 -78.31 -3.11
CA GLU A 202 -14.28 -78.64 -4.54
C GLU A 202 -14.67 -77.43 -5.41
N SER A 203 -15.65 -76.64 -4.99
CA SER A 203 -16.01 -75.37 -5.63
C SER A 203 -14.83 -74.39 -5.63
N ARG A 204 -14.07 -74.31 -4.53
CA ARG A 204 -12.84 -73.49 -4.48
C ARG A 204 -11.78 -74.00 -5.45
N ARG A 205 -11.59 -75.32 -5.54
CA ARG A 205 -10.70 -75.95 -6.52
C ARG A 205 -11.15 -75.65 -7.96
N TYR A 206 -12.45 -75.77 -8.24
CA TYR A 206 -13.05 -75.48 -9.54
C TYR A 206 -12.76 -74.05 -10.02
N CYS A 207 -12.83 -73.06 -9.12
CA CYS A 207 -12.49 -71.67 -9.44
C CYS A 207 -10.97 -71.47 -9.62
N THR A 208 -10.16 -72.00 -8.71
CA THR A 208 -8.68 -71.83 -8.74
C THR A 208 -8.01 -72.50 -9.94
N GLU A 209 -8.50 -73.66 -10.39
CA GLU A 209 -8.09 -74.30 -11.65
C GLU A 209 -8.37 -73.45 -12.91
N ARG A 210 -9.23 -72.43 -12.81
CA ARG A 210 -9.56 -71.48 -13.91
C ARG A 210 -8.87 -70.11 -13.73
N GLY A 211 -7.97 -69.99 -12.75
CA GLY A 211 -7.30 -68.73 -12.39
C GLY A 211 -8.26 -67.70 -11.83
N ALA A 212 -9.19 -68.15 -10.98
CA ALA A 212 -10.18 -67.39 -10.23
C ALA A 212 -10.18 -67.85 -8.76
N ASP A 213 -11.01 -67.29 -7.89
CA ASP A 213 -11.34 -67.92 -6.59
C ASP A 213 -12.86 -67.81 -6.36
N LEU A 214 -13.40 -68.34 -5.26
CA LEU A 214 -14.80 -68.15 -4.90
C LEU A 214 -15.12 -66.66 -4.67
N PHE A 215 -16.31 -66.24 -5.10
CA PHE A 215 -16.69 -64.82 -5.10
C PHE A 215 -16.68 -64.21 -3.69
N ILE A 216 -15.94 -63.11 -3.56
CA ILE A 216 -15.87 -62.25 -2.37
C ILE A 216 -16.85 -61.10 -2.54
N ILE A 217 -17.77 -60.93 -1.58
CA ILE A 217 -18.84 -59.94 -1.67
C ILE A 217 -18.51 -58.77 -0.72
N ASN A 218 -18.04 -57.67 -1.30
CA ASN A 218 -17.50 -56.51 -0.57
C ASN A 218 -18.58 -55.47 -0.23
N ASN A 219 -19.71 -55.47 -0.92
CA ASN A 219 -20.75 -54.45 -0.78
C ASN A 219 -22.15 -54.96 -1.20
N ARG A 220 -23.17 -54.14 -0.92
CA ARG A 220 -24.58 -54.46 -1.18
C ARG A 220 -24.90 -54.67 -2.67
N GLU A 221 -24.14 -54.04 -3.57
CA GLU A 221 -24.37 -54.16 -5.01
C GLU A 221 -23.84 -55.49 -5.54
N GLU A 222 -22.64 -55.91 -5.11
CA GLU A 222 -22.12 -57.27 -5.33
C GLU A 222 -23.03 -58.34 -4.74
N GLN A 223 -23.64 -58.10 -3.57
CA GLN A 223 -24.63 -59.01 -2.99
C GLN A 223 -25.88 -59.16 -3.87
N ASN A 224 -26.42 -58.04 -4.34
CA ASN A 224 -27.58 -58.04 -5.24
C ASN A 224 -27.24 -58.68 -6.60
N PHE A 225 -26.00 -58.49 -7.09
CA PHE A 225 -25.49 -59.12 -8.29
C PHE A 225 -25.38 -60.65 -8.13
N ALA A 226 -24.83 -61.13 -7.00
CA ALA A 226 -24.74 -62.55 -6.66
C ALA A 226 -26.13 -63.22 -6.69
N ILE A 227 -27.09 -62.66 -5.95
CA ILE A 227 -28.46 -63.19 -5.86
C ILE A 227 -29.18 -63.09 -7.20
N TRP A 228 -29.36 -61.89 -7.74
CA TRP A 228 -30.37 -61.65 -8.79
C TRP A 228 -29.85 -61.84 -10.21
N LYS A 229 -28.54 -61.65 -10.44
CA LYS A 229 -27.95 -61.75 -11.78
C LYS A 229 -27.13 -63.03 -11.99
N MET A 230 -26.45 -63.54 -10.96
CA MET A 230 -25.68 -64.78 -11.06
C MET A 230 -26.50 -66.03 -10.71
N SER A 231 -27.15 -66.09 -9.53
CA SER A 231 -27.84 -67.32 -9.09
C SER A 231 -29.36 -67.35 -9.27
N ALA A 232 -29.98 -66.24 -9.72
CA ALA A 232 -31.44 -66.09 -9.78
C ALA A 232 -32.17 -66.44 -8.46
N GLY A 233 -31.53 -66.16 -7.31
CA GLY A 233 -32.05 -66.45 -5.97
C GLY A 233 -31.73 -67.84 -5.42
N VAL A 234 -31.18 -68.74 -6.25
CA VAL A 234 -30.77 -70.10 -5.87
C VAL A 234 -29.57 -70.06 -4.90
N ARG A 235 -29.49 -71.08 -4.02
CA ARG A 235 -28.39 -71.29 -3.08
C ARG A 235 -27.09 -71.59 -3.82
N VAL A 236 -26.09 -70.73 -3.64
CA VAL A 236 -24.76 -70.90 -4.24
C VAL A 236 -23.63 -70.60 -3.26
N TRP A 237 -22.58 -71.42 -3.27
CA TRP A 237 -21.37 -71.20 -2.48
C TRP A 237 -20.69 -69.88 -2.84
N ILE A 238 -20.28 -69.15 -1.80
CA ILE A 238 -19.48 -67.93 -1.88
C ILE A 238 -18.16 -68.12 -1.12
N GLY A 239 -17.21 -67.20 -1.29
CA GLY A 239 -15.84 -67.34 -0.79
C GLY A 239 -15.65 -67.13 0.71
N LEU A 240 -16.63 -67.46 1.55
CA LEU A 240 -16.69 -67.12 2.97
C LEU A 240 -16.84 -68.39 3.84
N ASN A 241 -15.99 -68.53 4.87
CA ASN A 241 -15.94 -69.72 5.73
C ASN A 241 -15.40 -69.39 7.14
N ASP A 242 -15.68 -70.22 8.15
CA ASP A 242 -15.09 -70.15 9.50
C ASP A 242 -14.39 -71.47 9.90
N ILE A 243 -13.92 -72.24 8.90
CA ILE A 243 -13.36 -73.59 9.04
C ILE A 243 -12.22 -73.67 10.07
N ASP A 244 -11.33 -72.68 10.11
CA ASP A 244 -10.14 -72.69 10.99
C ASP A 244 -10.50 -72.44 12.45
N VAL A 245 -11.42 -71.49 12.70
CA VAL A 245 -11.80 -71.01 14.03
C VAL A 245 -13.28 -70.62 14.00
N LYS A 246 -14.09 -71.36 14.77
CA LYS A 246 -15.54 -71.17 14.80
C LYS A 246 -15.92 -69.73 15.16
N ASN A 247 -16.89 -69.18 14.43
CA ASN A 247 -17.37 -67.79 14.48
C ASN A 247 -16.37 -66.72 13.98
N MET A 248 -15.17 -67.09 13.50
CA MET A 248 -14.23 -66.16 12.86
C MET A 248 -14.26 -66.31 11.34
N TRP A 249 -15.27 -65.69 10.73
CA TRP A 249 -15.50 -65.72 9.30
C TRP A 249 -14.39 -64.99 8.51
N LYS A 250 -13.79 -65.71 7.55
CA LYS A 250 -12.75 -65.23 6.63
C LYS A 250 -13.14 -65.45 5.17
N TRP A 251 -12.72 -64.54 4.31
CA TRP A 251 -12.80 -64.69 2.86
C TRP A 251 -11.67 -65.59 2.33
N VAL A 252 -11.83 -66.09 1.10
CA VAL A 252 -10.83 -66.92 0.42
C VAL A 252 -9.48 -66.21 0.17
N ASP A 253 -9.47 -64.88 0.08
CA ASP A 253 -8.24 -64.06 0.01
C ASP A 253 -7.55 -63.85 1.38
N GLY A 254 -8.13 -64.40 2.46
CA GLY A 254 -7.62 -64.29 3.84
C GLY A 254 -8.09 -63.06 4.60
N SER A 255 -8.85 -62.14 3.99
CA SER A 255 -9.42 -61.00 4.70
C SER A 255 -10.52 -61.43 5.69
N THR A 256 -10.62 -60.73 6.81
CA THR A 256 -11.66 -60.98 7.82
C THR A 256 -12.98 -60.32 7.44
N LEU A 257 -14.10 -60.92 7.84
CA LEU A 257 -15.43 -60.36 7.57
C LEU A 257 -15.67 -59.08 8.40
N THR A 258 -15.82 -57.94 7.73
CA THR A 258 -16.06 -56.62 8.35
C THR A 258 -17.51 -56.13 8.24
N SER A 259 -18.29 -56.69 7.32
CA SER A 259 -19.70 -56.35 7.09
C SER A 259 -20.40 -57.56 6.48
N SER A 260 -21.61 -57.86 6.94
CA SER A 260 -22.31 -59.09 6.59
C SER A 260 -23.68 -58.88 5.97
N PHE A 261 -24.09 -59.83 5.13
CA PHE A 261 -25.42 -59.90 4.55
C PHE A 261 -26.13 -61.21 4.90
N TRP A 262 -25.89 -61.73 6.12
CA TRP A 262 -26.64 -62.85 6.70
C TRP A 262 -28.15 -62.62 6.59
N ALA A 263 -28.90 -63.70 6.34
CA ALA A 263 -30.35 -63.71 6.43
C ALA A 263 -30.80 -63.58 7.91
N SER A 264 -32.11 -63.49 8.14
CA SER A 264 -32.64 -63.54 9.51
C SER A 264 -32.18 -64.81 10.21
N ASP A 265 -31.72 -64.66 11.45
CA ASP A 265 -31.31 -65.74 12.35
C ASP A 265 -30.04 -66.52 11.92
N GLU A 266 -29.34 -66.06 10.88
CA GLU A 266 -28.06 -66.62 10.39
C GLU A 266 -26.84 -65.81 10.88
N PRO A 267 -25.63 -66.41 11.02
CA PRO A 267 -25.34 -67.84 10.89
C PRO A 267 -25.78 -68.60 12.16
N THR A 268 -26.43 -69.75 11.99
CA THR A 268 -26.92 -70.53 13.14
C THR A 268 -25.83 -71.39 13.79
N GLY A 269 -24.75 -71.72 13.07
CA GLY A 269 -23.64 -72.54 13.57
C GLY A 269 -24.02 -73.98 13.92
N GLN A 270 -25.17 -74.48 13.46
CA GLN A 270 -25.64 -75.84 13.77
C GLN A 270 -24.78 -76.86 13.02
N ARG A 271 -24.83 -78.14 13.43
CA ARG A 271 -24.30 -79.30 12.66
C ARG A 271 -22.87 -79.24 12.07
N ARG A 272 -22.00 -78.32 12.51
CA ARG A 272 -20.69 -77.99 11.88
C ARG A 272 -20.82 -77.30 10.51
N GLU A 273 -21.83 -76.45 10.39
CA GLU A 273 -22.02 -75.50 9.31
C GLU A 273 -20.92 -74.45 9.38
N ASN A 274 -19.94 -74.53 8.46
CA ASN A 274 -18.72 -73.72 8.51
C ASN A 274 -18.40 -73.02 7.17
N CYS A 275 -19.28 -73.15 6.18
CA CYS A 275 -19.14 -72.57 4.84
C CYS A 275 -20.38 -71.76 4.51
N ALA A 276 -20.22 -70.57 3.93
CA ALA A 276 -21.33 -69.71 3.61
C ALA A 276 -21.79 -69.87 2.16
N LEU A 277 -23.11 -69.90 1.98
CA LEU A 277 -23.76 -69.73 0.68
C LEU A 277 -24.64 -68.47 0.68
N THR A 278 -24.98 -67.97 -0.50
CA THR A 278 -25.98 -66.90 -0.67
C THR A 278 -27.23 -67.42 -1.36
N HIS A 279 -28.39 -66.85 -1.02
CA HIS A 279 -29.69 -67.11 -1.63
C HIS A 279 -30.57 -65.85 -1.58
N GLY A 280 -31.82 -65.94 -2.05
CA GLY A 280 -32.76 -64.81 -2.16
C GLY A 280 -32.95 -63.89 -0.93
N SER A 281 -32.62 -64.33 0.29
CA SER A 281 -32.80 -63.54 1.53
C SER A 281 -31.50 -63.03 2.15
N GLY A 282 -30.33 -63.44 1.65
CA GLY A 282 -29.04 -63.14 2.27
C GLY A 282 -28.06 -64.33 2.22
N TRP A 283 -27.15 -64.38 3.18
CA TRP A 283 -26.24 -65.49 3.42
C TRP A 283 -26.75 -66.43 4.51
N ALA A 284 -26.34 -67.69 4.46
CA ALA A 284 -26.56 -68.70 5.50
C ALA A 284 -25.33 -69.60 5.62
N ASP A 285 -25.05 -70.15 6.80
CA ASP A 285 -24.01 -71.16 6.97
C ASP A 285 -24.54 -72.58 6.71
N TYR A 286 -23.76 -73.38 6.00
CA TYR A 286 -24.11 -74.74 5.59
C TYR A 286 -22.93 -75.70 5.82
N PRO A 287 -23.17 -77.02 5.90
CA PRO A 287 -22.10 -78.00 6.04
C PRO A 287 -21.23 -77.96 4.78
N CYS A 288 -19.92 -77.81 4.93
CA CYS A 288 -19.00 -77.62 3.79
C CYS A 288 -18.99 -78.78 2.78
N ASN A 289 -19.50 -79.95 3.17
CA ASN A 289 -19.60 -81.16 2.35
C ASN A 289 -20.93 -81.29 1.58
N ASP A 290 -21.88 -80.36 1.78
CA ASP A 290 -23.13 -80.32 1.01
C ASP A 290 -22.86 -79.79 -0.42
N TYR A 291 -23.72 -80.19 -1.36
CA TYR A 291 -23.50 -79.96 -2.78
C TYR A 291 -24.35 -78.79 -3.29
N PHE A 292 -23.69 -77.69 -3.64
CA PHE A 292 -24.33 -76.52 -4.27
C PHE A 292 -23.50 -76.04 -5.45
N GLN A 293 -24.11 -75.28 -6.36
CA GLN A 293 -23.35 -74.52 -7.37
C GLN A 293 -22.53 -73.43 -6.67
N CYS A 294 -21.49 -72.90 -7.32
CA CYS A 294 -20.66 -71.82 -6.78
C CYS A 294 -20.52 -70.66 -7.77
N ILE A 295 -20.26 -69.46 -7.25
CA ILE A 295 -19.83 -68.33 -8.08
C ILE A 295 -18.32 -68.17 -7.93
N CYS A 296 -17.59 -68.25 -9.04
CA CYS A 296 -16.18 -67.85 -9.13
C CYS A 296 -16.07 -66.36 -9.49
N GLU A 297 -15.06 -65.68 -8.96
CA GLU A 297 -14.64 -64.33 -9.36
C GLU A 297 -13.20 -64.35 -9.89
N LYS A 298 -12.98 -63.70 -11.03
CA LYS A 298 -11.67 -63.44 -11.62
C LYS A 298 -11.47 -61.94 -11.79
N ARG A 299 -10.56 -61.37 -10.98
CA ARG A 299 -10.15 -59.97 -11.08
C ARG A 299 -9.29 -59.75 -12.32
N ILE A 300 -9.60 -58.73 -13.11
CA ILE A 300 -8.84 -58.39 -14.34
C ILE A 300 -7.83 -57.27 -14.10
N LEU A 301 -8.05 -56.47 -13.05
CA LEU A 301 -7.16 -55.41 -12.62
C LEU A 301 -6.55 -55.81 -11.28
N ASN A 302 -5.25 -56.09 -11.30
CA ASN A 302 -4.35 -55.96 -10.15
C ASN A 302 -3.48 -54.73 -10.39
#